data_AF-A0A7X8N081-F1
#
_entry.id   AF-A0A7X8N081-F1
#
_cell.length_a   1.000
_cell.length_b   1.000
_cell.length_c   1.000
_cell.angle_alpha   90.00
_cell.angle_beta   90.00
_cell.angle_gamma   90.00
#
_symmetry.space_group_name_H-M   'P 1'
#
loop_
_entity.id
_entity.type
_entity.pdbx_description
1 polymer ?
#
loop_
_entity_poly.entity_id
_entity_poly.type
_entity_poly.pdbx_seq_one_letter_code
_entity_poly.pdbx_strand_id
1 'polypeptide(L)'
;MEQYFERLADRLMEKNSALPYDKARTWVELLWEDFESSYAKAGYEYKGKDMTERMVMQIIDRHGDRLHEFFSNNPKYKHLLNSDDHLTH
;
A
#
# COMPACT_ATOMS: atom_id res chain seq x y z
N MET A 1 2.70 -12.75 6.68
CA MET A 1 2.82 -11.56 5.81
C MET A 1 1.68 -11.52 4.84
N GLU A 2 1.44 -12.60 4.08
CA GLU A 2 0.34 -12.63 3.12
C GLU A 2 -1.03 -12.28 3.72
N GLN A 3 -1.40 -12.84 4.88
CA GLN A 3 -2.66 -12.48 5.54
C GLN A 3 -2.81 -10.99 5.88
N TYR A 4 -1.72 -10.29 6.25
CA TYR A 4 -1.76 -8.84 6.50
C TYR A 4 -2.03 -8.10 5.20
N PHE A 5 -1.33 -8.48 4.14
CA PHE A 5 -1.44 -7.83 2.86
C PHE A 5 -2.79 -8.10 2.18
N GLU A 6 -3.34 -9.31 2.30
CA GLU A 6 -4.70 -9.64 1.82
C GLU A 6 -5.73 -8.77 2.51
N ARG A 7 -5.74 -8.72 3.86
CA ARG A 7 -6.70 -7.91 4.62
C ARG A 7 -6.63 -6.43 4.29
N LEU A 8 -5.42 -5.90 4.13
CA LEU A 8 -5.21 -4.49 3.78
C LEU A 8 -5.61 -4.22 2.32
N ALA A 9 -5.34 -5.15 1.39
CA ALA A 9 -5.72 -5.01 -0.01
C ALA A 9 -7.24 -5.06 -0.17
N ASP A 10 -7.90 -5.98 0.52
CA ASP A 10 -9.36 -6.06 0.59
C ASP A 10 -9.95 -4.76 1.13
N ARG A 11 -9.41 -4.25 2.24
CA ARG A 11 -9.84 -2.98 2.82
C ARG A 11 -9.66 -1.81 1.86
N LEU A 12 -8.58 -1.80 1.09
CA LEU A 12 -8.33 -0.76 0.10
C LEU A 12 -9.34 -0.84 -1.06
N MET A 13 -9.67 -2.04 -1.55
CA MET A 13 -10.71 -2.21 -2.56
C MET A 13 -12.09 -1.78 -2.06
N GLU A 14 -12.42 -2.10 -0.80
CA GLU A 14 -13.67 -1.63 -0.17
C GLU A 14 -13.76 -0.09 -0.16
N LYS A 15 -12.63 0.58 0.11
CA LYS A 15 -12.55 2.05 0.14
C LYS A 15 -12.46 2.68 -1.25
N ASN A 16 -11.94 1.94 -2.23
CA ASN A 16 -11.70 2.40 -3.59
C ASN A 16 -12.01 1.30 -4.59
N SER A 17 -13.28 1.23 -4.99
CA SER A 17 -13.81 0.24 -5.93
C SER A 17 -13.26 0.38 -7.36
N ALA A 18 -12.49 1.44 -7.65
CA ALA A 18 -11.83 1.61 -8.95
C ALA A 18 -10.47 0.89 -9.02
N LEU A 19 -9.93 0.42 -7.89
CA LEU A 19 -8.68 -0.32 -7.85
C LEU A 19 -8.94 -1.83 -7.95
N PRO A 20 -8.35 -2.53 -8.93
CA PRO A 20 -8.34 -3.99 -8.93
C PRO A 20 -7.39 -4.54 -7.84
N TYR A 21 -7.59 -5.79 -7.45
CA TYR A 21 -6.89 -6.43 -6.33
C TYR A 21 -5.37 -6.41 -6.47
N ASP A 22 -4.85 -6.71 -7.66
CA ASP A 22 -3.41 -6.69 -7.97
C ASP A 22 -2.80 -5.31 -7.67
N LYS A 23 -3.46 -4.23 -8.12
CA LYS A 23 -3.02 -2.87 -7.84
C LYS A 23 -3.14 -2.55 -6.35
N ALA A 24 -4.26 -2.90 -5.72
CA ALA A 24 -4.44 -2.70 -4.28
C ALA A 24 -3.35 -3.40 -3.46
N ARG A 25 -2.99 -4.62 -3.84
CA ARG A 25 -1.92 -5.41 -3.22
C ARG A 25 -0.55 -4.75 -3.37
N THR A 26 -0.18 -4.35 -4.59
CA THR A 26 1.06 -3.61 -4.83
C THR A 26 1.15 -2.35 -3.96
N TRP A 27 0.03 -1.64 -3.77
CA TRP A 27 0.02 -0.45 -2.92
C TRP A 27 0.28 -0.76 -1.46
N VAL A 28 -0.36 -1.79 -0.93
CA VAL A 28 -0.17 -2.22 0.44
C VAL A 28 1.29 -2.61 0.69
N GLU A 29 1.90 -3.35 -0.23
CA GLU A 29 3.30 -3.77 -0.14
C GLU A 29 4.26 -2.58 -0.12
N LEU A 30 4.03 -1.60 -0.99
CA LEU A 30 4.85 -0.37 -1.03
C LEU A 30 4.70 0.49 0.22
N LEU A 31 3.48 0.68 0.70
CA LEU A 31 3.22 1.42 1.95
C LEU A 31 3.88 0.74 3.14
N TRP A 32 3.83 -0.60 3.18
CA TRP A 32 4.46 -1.39 4.22
C TRP A 32 5.99 -1.23 4.20
N GLU A 33 6.61 -1.42 3.04
CA GLU A 33 8.06 -1.29 2.88
C GLU A 33 8.55 0.12 3.21
N ASP A 34 7.85 1.16 2.73
CA ASP A 34 8.20 2.56 3.00
C ASP A 34 8.09 2.88 4.49
N PHE A 35 7.07 2.33 5.16
CA PHE A 35 6.93 2.45 6.61
C PHE A 35 8.06 1.75 7.36
N GLU A 36 8.35 0.47 7.06
CA GLU A 36 9.42 -0.29 7.72
C GLU A 36 10.79 0.35 7.49
N SER A 37 11.07 0.82 6.28
CA SER A 37 12.31 1.54 5.94
C SER A 37 12.44 2.84 6.73
N SER A 38 11.36 3.64 6.79
CA SER A 38 11.35 4.90 7.52
C SER A 38 11.50 4.69 9.03
N TYR A 39 10.84 3.67 9.57
CA TYR A 39 10.90 3.31 10.98
C TYR A 39 12.31 2.85 11.40
N ALA A 40 12.93 1.99 10.57
CA ALA A 40 14.30 1.53 10.79
C ALA A 40 15.32 2.67 10.76
N LYS A 41 15.17 3.62 9.82
CA LYS A 41 16.04 4.81 9.71
C LYS A 41 15.91 5.75 10.91
N ALA A 42 14.72 5.84 11.50
CA ALA A 42 14.45 6.73 12.62
C ALA A 42 14.93 6.19 13.98
N GLY A 43 15.55 5.00 14.01
CA GLY A 43 16.16 4.43 15.21
C GLY A 43 15.17 4.00 16.29
N TYR A 44 13.88 3.87 15.95
CA TYR A 44 12.85 3.41 16.88
C TYR A 44 12.89 1.89 17.05
N GLU A 45 12.51 1.42 18.23
CA GLU A 45 12.33 -0.01 18.51
C GLU A 45 11.20 -0.58 17.64
N TYR A 46 11.55 -1.45 16.70
CA TYR A 46 10.58 -2.04 15.77
C TYR A 46 9.47 -2.76 16.54
N LYS A 47 8.27 -2.17 16.53
CA LYS A 47 7.09 -2.68 17.25
C LYS A 47 6.41 -3.87 16.57
N GLY A 48 7.04 -4.48 15.57
CA GLY A 48 6.52 -5.63 14.87
C GLY A 48 5.48 -5.30 13.79
N LYS A 49 5.06 -6.37 13.11
CA LYS A 49 4.17 -6.33 11.94
C LYS A 49 2.77 -5.80 12.28
N ASP A 50 2.28 -6.03 13.49
CA ASP A 50 0.96 -5.53 13.93
C ASP A 50 0.91 -3.98 14.01
N MET A 51 2.03 -3.34 14.37
CA MET A 51 2.12 -1.88 14.34
C MET A 51 2.12 -1.37 12.90
N THR A 52 2.89 -2.00 12.02
CA THR A 52 2.92 -1.65 10.60
C THR A 52 1.53 -1.80 9.96
N GLU A 53 0.83 -2.93 10.22
CA GLU A 53 -0.55 -3.15 9.73
C GLU A 53 -1.47 -2.01 10.17
N ARG A 54 -1.46 -1.63 11.46
CA ARG A 54 -2.32 -0.56 11.97
C ARG A 54 -2.06 0.79 11.31
N MET A 55 -0.78 1.10 11.04
CA MET A 55 -0.39 2.36 10.41
C MET A 55 -0.81 2.38 8.93
N VAL A 56 -0.56 1.29 8.20
CA VAL A 56 -0.99 1.15 6.80
C VAL A 56 -2.52 1.18 6.70
N MET A 57 -3.23 0.51 7.61
CA MET A 57 -4.70 0.53 7.67
C MET A 57 -5.24 1.95 7.89
N GLN A 58 -4.63 2.75 8.77
CA GLN A 58 -5.02 4.16 8.95
C GLN A 58 -4.82 4.99 7.68
N ILE A 59 -3.72 4.77 6.94
CA ILE A 59 -3.47 5.46 5.67
C ILE A 59 -4.56 5.10 4.66
N ILE A 60 -4.89 3.81 4.54
CA ILE A 60 -5.95 3.32 3.65
C ILE A 60 -7.32 3.92 4.05
N ASP A 61 -7.65 3.92 5.33
CA ASP A 61 -8.93 4.44 5.79
C ASP A 61 -9.08 5.95 5.53
N ARG A 62 -7.97 6.70 5.64
CA ARG A 62 -7.97 8.16 5.49
C ARG A 62 -7.84 8.63 4.04
N HIS A 63 -7.07 7.91 3.22
CA HIS A 63 -6.66 8.37 1.88
C HIS A 63 -6.92 7.35 0.77
N GLY A 64 -7.45 6.16 1.09
CA GLY A 64 -7.61 5.05 0.15
C GLY A 64 -8.44 5.36 -1.08
N ASP A 65 -9.48 6.18 -0.91
CA ASP A 65 -10.38 6.64 -1.98
C ASP A 65 -9.65 7.43 -3.06
N ARG A 66 -8.54 8.10 -2.72
CA ARG A 66 -7.76 8.96 -3.61
C ARG A 66 -6.33 8.49 -3.86
N LEU A 67 -5.98 7.29 -3.41
CA LEU A 67 -4.61 6.77 -3.57
C LEU A 67 -4.16 6.84 -5.03
N HIS A 68 -5.03 6.47 -5.97
CA HIS A 68 -4.77 6.54 -7.41
C HIS A 68 -4.38 7.95 -7.91
N GLU A 69 -4.87 9.04 -7.28
CA GLU A 69 -4.52 10.42 -7.62
C GLU A 69 -3.13 10.79 -7.12
N PHE A 70 -2.76 10.39 -5.90
CA PHE A 70 -1.44 10.69 -5.33
C PHE A 70 -0.31 10.04 -6.12
N PHE A 71 -0.53 8.82 -6.61
CA PHE A 71 0.48 8.07 -7.33
C PHE A 71 0.65 8.53 -8.78
N SER A 72 -0.43 9.01 -9.41
CA SER A 72 -0.36 9.62 -10.74
C SER A 72 0.58 10.83 -10.74
N ASN A 73 0.70 11.48 -9.59
CA ASN A 73 1.50 12.69 -9.39
C ASN A 73 2.90 12.42 -8.80
N ASN A 74 3.22 11.19 -8.35
CA ASN A 74 4.52 10.87 -7.77
C ASN A 74 5.44 10.18 -8.81
N PRO A 75 6.55 10.82 -9.24
CA PRO A 75 7.46 10.25 -10.23
C PRO A 75 8.01 8.87 -9.84
N LYS A 76 8.20 8.63 -8.54
CA LYS A 76 8.71 7.35 -8.00
C LYS A 76 7.76 6.19 -8.33
N TYR A 77 6.45 6.44 -8.33
CA TYR A 77 5.41 5.40 -8.45
C TYR A 77 4.64 5.43 -9.76
N LYS A 78 4.88 6.45 -10.59
CA LYS A 78 4.21 6.65 -11.88
C LYS A 78 4.30 5.42 -12.81
N HIS A 79 5.39 4.66 -12.74
CA HIS A 79 5.57 3.45 -13.55
C HIS A 79 4.59 2.32 -13.18
N LEU A 80 4.11 2.25 -11.93
CA LEU A 80 3.21 1.20 -11.45
C LEU A 80 1.76 1.40 -11.95
N LEU A 81 1.39 2.65 -12.23
CA LEU A 81 0.09 3.01 -12.79
C LEU A 81 0.01 2.83 -14.30
N ASN A 82 1.14 2.97 -15.01
CA ASN A 82 1.19 2.80 -16.46
C ASN A 82 1.42 1.34 -16.88
N SER A 83 1.59 0.43 -15.92
CA SER A 83 1.57 -1.00 -16.19
C SER A 83 0.12 -1.46 -16.41
N ASP A 84 -0.41 -1.16 -17.60
CA ASP A 84 -1.34 -2.04 -18.35
C ASP A 84 -0.62 -3.31 -18.81
N ASP A 85 0.69 -3.42 -18.55
CA ASP A 85 1.45 -4.65 -18.68
C ASP A 85 0.98 -5.62 -17.59
N HIS A 86 -0.07 -6.35 -17.94
CA HIS A 86 -0.41 -7.67 -17.44
C HIS A 86 0.78 -8.30 -16.71
N LEU A 87 0.72 -8.34 -15.37
CA LEU A 87 1.43 -9.36 -14.62
C LEU A 87 0.76 -10.69 -14.98
N THR A 88 1.17 -11.23 -16.13
CA THR A 88 1.05 -12.63 -16.46
C THR A 88 1.78 -13.40 -15.37
N HIS A 89 0.99 -14.04 -14.50
CA HIS A 89 1.44 -15.15 -13.69
C HIS A 89 1.08 -16.44 -14.43
#